data_AF-A0A8T5MVL8-F1
#
_entry.id   AF-A0A8T5MVL8-F1
#
_cell.length_a   1.000
_cell.length_b   1.000
_cell.length_c   1.000
_cell.angle_alpha   90.00
_cell.angle_beta   90.00
_cell.angle_gamma   90.00
#
_symmetry.space_group_name_H-M   'P 1'
#
loop_
_entity.id
_entity.type
_entity.pdbx_description
1 polymer ?
#
loop_
_entity_poly.entity_id
_entity_poly.type
_entity_poly.pdbx_seq_one_letter_code
_entity_poly.pdbx_strand_id
1 'polypeptide(L)'
;MSRHDAIIQIRASREIEDNEKRSILNIIDRYKGRSECKVSEAKNGFDVYMSSLNDARHTVAKILKVVGGKRTESMKYLRVQDGRPVYRFTLCVRLPKKPSKARYGFG
;
A
#
# COMPACT_ATOMS: atom_id res chain seq x y z
N MET A 1 8.33 -8.49 -16.92
CA MET A 1 7.92 -7.47 -15.92
C MET A 1 6.65 -7.96 -15.24
N SER A 2 6.66 -8.14 -13.91
CA SER A 2 5.48 -8.58 -13.16
C SER A 2 4.32 -7.58 -13.36
N ARG A 3 3.13 -8.10 -13.68
CA ARG A 3 1.91 -7.33 -13.93
C ARG A 3 1.34 -6.87 -12.58
N HIS A 4 1.76 -5.69 -12.13
CA HIS A 4 1.16 -5.05 -10.96
C HIS A 4 0.00 -4.16 -11.39
N ASP A 5 -1.19 -4.52 -10.94
CA ASP A 5 -2.45 -3.80 -11.19
C ASP A 5 -2.61 -2.62 -10.22
N ALA A 6 -1.96 -2.67 -9.05
CA ALA A 6 -2.02 -1.62 -8.03
C ALA A 6 -0.65 -1.30 -7.42
N ILE A 7 -0.50 -0.05 -6.98
CA ILE A 7 0.59 0.43 -6.14
C ILE A 7 -0.02 1.01 -4.86
N ILE A 8 0.37 0.52 -3.70
CA ILE A 8 0.12 1.20 -2.43
C ILE A 8 1.33 2.09 -2.13
N GLN A 9 1.12 3.39 -2.01
CA GLN A 9 2.16 4.35 -1.66
C GLN A 9 1.98 4.77 -0.21
N ILE A 10 2.87 4.34 0.68
CA ILE A 10 2.90 4.79 2.07
C ILE A 10 3.77 6.04 2.15
N ARG A 11 3.23 7.14 2.66
CA ARG A 11 3.93 8.44 2.75
C ARG A 11 3.71 9.09 4.10
N ALA A 12 4.71 9.81 4.59
CA ALA A 12 4.60 10.63 5.80
C ALA A 12 5.30 11.99 5.60
N SER A 13 4.89 13.00 6.38
CA SER A 13 5.61 14.28 6.45
C SER A 13 6.78 14.26 7.45
N ARG A 14 7.07 13.09 8.01
CA ARG A 14 8.10 12.79 9.00
C ARG A 14 8.77 11.48 8.60
N GLU A 15 9.83 11.11 9.29
CA GLU A 15 10.37 9.76 9.20
C GLU A 15 9.34 8.74 9.70
N ILE A 16 9.25 7.61 8.99
CA ILE A 16 8.41 6.48 9.38
C ILE A 16 9.26 5.63 10.32
N GLU A 17 8.86 5.53 11.58
CA GLU A 17 9.56 4.72 12.57
C GLU A 17 9.58 3.24 12.17
N ASP A 18 10.65 2.53 12.50
CA ASP A 18 10.82 1.12 12.15
C ASP A 18 9.66 0.24 12.63
N ASN A 19 9.14 0.50 13.83
CA ASN A 19 8.00 -0.24 14.38
C ASN A 19 6.69 0.03 13.62
N GLU A 20 6.50 1.26 13.14
CA GLU A 20 5.35 1.65 12.33
C GLU A 20 5.45 1.01 10.93
N LYS A 21 6.63 1.08 10.30
CA LYS A 21 6.92 0.39 9.03
C LYS A 21 6.69 -1.11 9.15
N ARG A 22 7.22 -1.75 10.20
CA ARG A 22 7.02 -3.18 10.49
C ARG A 22 5.56 -3.53 10.66
N SER A 23 4.79 -2.73 11.41
CA SER A 23 3.35 -2.94 11.59
C SER A 23 2.60 -2.88 10.26
N ILE A 24 2.93 -1.91 9.39
CA ILE A 24 2.33 -1.78 8.06
C ILE A 24 2.68 -2.99 7.18
N LEU A 25 3.94 -3.43 7.18
CA LEU A 25 4.38 -4.61 6.42
C LEU A 25 3.71 -5.89 6.92
N ASN A 26 3.52 -6.07 8.23
CA ASN A 26 2.78 -7.20 8.80
C ASN A 26 1.31 -7.21 8.34
N ILE A 27 0.67 -6.04 8.28
CA ILE A 27 -0.70 -5.91 7.75
C ILE A 27 -0.72 -6.30 6.28
N ILE A 28 0.23 -5.82 5.48
CA ILE A 28 0.34 -6.20 4.07
C ILE A 28 0.50 -7.70 3.92
N ASP A 29 1.43 -8.31 4.64
CA ASP A 29 1.68 -9.75 4.53
C ASP A 29 0.45 -10.58 4.92
N ARG A 30 -0.28 -10.17 5.98
CA ARG A 30 -1.51 -10.83 6.43
C ARG A 30 -2.68 -10.68 5.46
N TYR A 31 -2.79 -9.53 4.78
CA TYR A 31 -3.97 -9.16 3.99
C TYR A 31 -3.74 -9.09 2.48
N LYS A 32 -2.54 -9.40 1.99
CA LYS A 32 -2.23 -9.47 0.56
C LYS A 32 -3.00 -10.55 -0.20
N GLY A 33 -3.67 -11.47 0.50
CA GLY A 33 -4.41 -12.57 -0.13
C GLY A 33 -3.49 -13.42 -0.99
N ARG A 34 -3.81 -13.54 -2.28
CA ARG A 34 -2.98 -14.24 -3.28
C ARG A 34 -2.10 -13.30 -4.10
N SER A 35 -2.08 -12.00 -3.79
CA SER A 35 -1.31 -11.02 -4.53
C SER A 35 0.19 -11.20 -4.34
N GLU A 36 0.92 -11.20 -5.46
CA GLU A 36 2.35 -10.97 -5.45
C GLU A 36 2.62 -9.54 -4.99
N CYS A 37 3.55 -9.40 -4.05
CA CYS A 37 3.90 -8.12 -3.46
C CYS A 37 5.39 -7.84 -3.63
N LYS A 38 5.73 -6.62 -4.08
CA LYS A 38 7.11 -6.13 -4.09
C LYS A 38 7.17 -4.79 -3.36
N VAL A 39 8.02 -4.70 -2.34
CA VAL A 39 8.28 -3.46 -1.62
C VAL A 39 9.45 -2.73 -2.28
N SER A 40 9.36 -1.40 -2.37
CA SER A 40 10.42 -0.52 -2.86
C SER A 40 10.49 0.71 -1.99
N GLU A 41 11.69 1.08 -1.54
CA GLU A 41 11.88 2.34 -0.81
C GLU A 41 11.56 3.55 -1.69
N ALA A 42 11.08 4.62 -1.06
CA ALA A 42 10.79 5.88 -1.71
C ALA A 42 11.15 7.06 -0.80
N LYS A 43 11.27 8.26 -1.37
CA LYS A 43 11.45 9.47 -0.55
C LYS A 43 10.27 9.62 0.41
N ASN A 44 10.55 9.71 1.71
CA ASN A 44 9.57 9.88 2.78
C ASN A 44 8.52 8.77 2.86
N GLY A 45 8.92 7.54 2.54
CA GLY A 45 8.09 6.35 2.73
C GLY A 45 8.50 5.19 1.82
N PHE A 46 7.53 4.41 1.36
CA PHE A 46 7.79 3.25 0.51
C PHE A 46 6.57 2.90 -0.33
N ASP A 47 6.82 2.15 -1.40
CA ASP A 47 5.82 1.66 -2.33
C ASP A 47 5.68 0.15 -2.24
N VAL A 48 4.45 -0.33 -2.40
CA VAL A 48 4.12 -1.75 -2.42
C VAL A 48 3.36 -2.02 -3.71
N TYR A 49 4.01 -2.72 -4.62
CA TYR A 49 3.43 -3.13 -5.88
C TYR A 49 2.66 -4.43 -5.67
N MET A 50 1.39 -4.46 -6.08
CA MET A 50 0.49 -5.61 -5.88
C MET A 50 -0.14 -6.05 -7.20
N SER A 51 -0.29 -7.36 -7.38
CA SER A 51 -0.93 -7.93 -8.57
C SER A 51 -2.47 -7.88 -8.56
N SER A 52 -3.13 -7.68 -7.41
CA SER A 52 -4.58 -7.47 -7.34
C SER A 52 -4.95 -6.12 -6.73
N LEU A 53 -5.77 -5.36 -7.45
CA LEU A 53 -6.37 -4.13 -6.94
C LEU A 53 -7.31 -4.38 -5.76
N ASN A 54 -8.04 -5.50 -5.77
CA ASN A 54 -9.00 -5.78 -4.72
C ASN A 54 -8.29 -6.07 -3.38
N ASP A 55 -7.24 -6.88 -3.42
CA ASP A 55 -6.40 -7.16 -2.25
C ASP A 55 -5.69 -5.88 -1.77
N ALA A 56 -5.24 -5.03 -2.71
CA ALA A 56 -4.63 -3.75 -2.37
C ALA A 56 -5.61 -2.81 -1.64
N ARG A 57 -6.85 -2.67 -2.13
CA ARG A 57 -7.89 -1.87 -1.46
C ARG A 57 -8.24 -2.42 -0.09
N HIS A 58 -8.36 -3.74 0.04
CA HIS A 58 -8.61 -4.41 1.32
C HIS A 58 -7.47 -4.13 2.31
N THR A 59 -6.23 -4.32 1.86
CA THR A 59 -5.02 -4.07 2.65
C THR A 59 -4.94 -2.63 3.12
N VAL A 60 -5.17 -1.64 2.24
CA VAL A 60 -5.21 -0.22 2.61
C VAL A 60 -6.28 0.08 3.66
N ALA A 61 -7.46 -0.53 3.58
CA ALA A 61 -8.49 -0.36 4.60
C ALA A 61 -8.02 -0.88 5.97
N LYS A 62 -7.28 -1.99 6.02
CA LYS A 62 -6.69 -2.52 7.26
C LYS A 62 -5.57 -1.64 7.80
N ILE A 63 -4.70 -1.13 6.92
CA ILE A 63 -3.66 -0.16 7.29
C ILE A 63 -4.32 1.05 7.96
N LEU A 64 -5.27 1.70 7.29
CA LEU A 64 -5.95 2.89 7.82
C LEU A 64 -6.65 2.62 9.16
N LYS A 65 -7.24 1.43 9.34
CA LYS A 65 -7.89 1.04 10.60
C LYS A 65 -6.90 0.98 11.77
N VAL A 66 -5.65 0.58 11.51
CA VAL A 66 -4.64 0.36 12.56
C VAL A 66 -3.77 1.60 12.76
N VAL A 67 -3.22 2.17 11.69
CA VAL A 67 -2.26 3.28 11.77
C VAL A 67 -2.90 4.65 11.54
N GLY A 68 -4.18 4.69 11.15
CA GLY A 68 -4.87 5.92 10.82
C GLY A 68 -4.39 6.53 9.49
N GLY A 69 -4.54 7.84 9.37
CA GLY A 69 -4.14 8.60 8.18
C GLY A 69 -5.26 8.83 7.19
N LYS A 70 -4.89 9.21 5.96
CA LYS A 70 -5.84 9.48 4.86
C LYS A 70 -5.41 8.72 3.62
N ARG A 71 -6.37 8.24 2.83
CA ARG A 71 -6.10 7.68 1.50
C ARG A 71 -6.58 8.60 0.38
N THR A 72 -5.86 8.57 -0.73
CA THR A 72 -6.35 9.00 -2.05
C THR A 72 -6.13 7.87 -3.04
N GLU A 73 -6.96 7.80 -4.07
CA GLU A 73 -6.87 6.80 -5.12
C GLU A 73 -6.83 7.50 -6.48
N SER A 74 -5.95 7.07 -7.36
CA SER A 74 -5.88 7.52 -8.74
C SER A 74 -5.64 6.35 -9.69
N MET A 75 -5.91 6.56 -10.98
CA MET A 75 -5.72 5.55 -12.01
C MET A 75 -4.97 6.15 -13.19
N LYS A 76 -4.11 5.33 -13.81
CA LYS A 76 -3.40 5.66 -15.04
C LYS A 76 -3.70 4.60 -16.09
N TYR A 77 -4.15 5.04 -17.25
CA TYR A 77 -4.26 4.17 -18.43
C TYR A 77 -2.87 3.68 -18.85
N LEU A 78 -2.75 2.38 -19.11
CA LEU A 78 -1.50 1.78 -19.57
C LEU A 78 -1.55 1.47 -21.07
N ARG A 79 -2.53 0.65 -21.48
CA ARG A 79 -2.66 0.13 -22.84
C ARG A 79 -4.02 -0.54 -23.04
N VAL A 80 -4.32 -0.95 -24.27
CA VAL A 80 -5.33 -1.97 -24.56
C VAL A 80 -4.66 -3.35 -24.56
N GLN A 81 -5.32 -4.34 -23.98
CA GLN A 81 -4.94 -5.75 -24.05
C GLN A 81 -6.22 -6.56 -24.30
N ASP A 82 -6.22 -7.40 -25.33
CA ASP A 82 -7.36 -8.24 -25.73
C ASP A 82 -8.65 -7.42 -25.91
N GLY A 83 -8.53 -6.24 -26.55
CA GLY A 83 -9.64 -5.31 -26.78
C GLY A 83 -10.13 -4.58 -25.53
N ARG A 84 -9.50 -4.77 -24.37
CA ARG A 84 -9.91 -4.14 -23.10
C ARG A 84 -8.84 -3.16 -22.60
N PRO A 85 -9.23 -1.97 -22.11
CA PRO A 85 -8.28 -1.05 -21.51
C PRO A 85 -7.74 -1.61 -20.18
N VAL A 86 -6.43 -1.56 -20.01
CA VAL A 86 -5.72 -1.93 -18.80
C VAL A 86 -5.26 -0.67 -18.10
N TYR A 87 -5.55 -0.59 -16.80
CA TYR A 87 -5.19 0.53 -15.95
C TYR A 87 -4.26 0.07 -14.83
N ARG A 88 -3.46 1.00 -14.32
CA ARG A 88 -2.78 0.85 -13.03
C ARG A 88 -3.37 1.82 -12.03
N PHE A 89 -3.67 1.30 -10.85
CA PHE A 89 -4.20 2.09 -9.75
C PHE A 89 -3.10 2.43 -8.75
N THR A 90 -3.18 3.63 -8.19
CA THR A 90 -2.30 4.10 -7.14
C THR A 90 -3.14 4.47 -5.93
N LEU A 91 -2.90 3.79 -4.82
CA LEU A 91 -3.52 4.01 -3.52
C LEU A 91 -2.50 4.71 -2.62
N CYS A 92 -2.62 6.03 -2.47
CA CYS A 92 -1.70 6.79 -1.65
C CYS A 92 -2.23 6.90 -0.22
N VAL A 93 -1.51 6.33 0.75
CA VAL A 93 -1.79 6.43 2.18
C VAL A 93 -0.83 7.44 2.80
N ARG A 94 -1.39 8.54 3.28
CA ARG A 94 -0.65 9.56 4.06
C ARG A 94 -0.81 9.28 5.55
N LEU A 95 0.27 8.87 6.18
CA LEU A 95 0.34 8.61 7.62
C LEU A 95 0.13 9.90 8.44
N PRO A 96 -0.40 9.79 9.66
CA PRO A 96 -0.59 10.93 10.54
C PRO A 96 0.73 11.60 10.95
N LYS A 97 0.66 12.89 11.30
CA LYS A 97 1.80 13.69 11.77
C LYS A 97 2.48 13.07 12.99
N LYS A 98 1.71 12.44 13.88
CA LYS A 98 2.21 11.67 15.03
C LYS A 98 2.13 10.18 14.70
N PRO A 99 3.16 9.38 14.98
CA PRO A 99 3.13 7.92 14.82
C PRO A 99 1.95 7.28 15.53
N SER A 100 1.36 6.27 14.90
CA SER A 100 0.36 5.45 15.59
C SER A 100 1.04 4.69 16.74
N LYS A 101 0.42 4.71 17.92
CA LYS A 101 0.83 3.84 19.04
C LYS A 101 0.33 2.40 18.86
N ALA A 102 -0.50 2.15 17.85
CA ALA A 102 -1.01 0.81 17.57
C ALA A 102 0.14 -0.09 17.09
N ARG A 103 0.41 -1.14 17.87
CA ARG A 103 1.36 -2.19 17.51
C ARG A 103 0.57 -3.35 16.92
N TYR A 104 0.82 -3.67 15.64
CA TYR A 104 0.13 -4.76 14.95
C TYR A 104 1.13 -5.85 14.56
N GLY A 105 0.92 -7.02 15.16
CA GLY A 105 1.92 -8.09 15.26
C GLY A 105 2.71 -7.94 16.56
N PHE A 106 2.45 -8.82 17.51
CA PHE A 106 3.30 -9.04 18.68
C PHE A 106 3.74 -10.50 18.66
N GLY A 107 4.97 -10.75 19.09
CA GLY A 107 5.60 -12.08 19.16
C GLY A 107 6.89 -12.09 18.39
#